data_AF-A0A9P4H0D7-F1
#
_entry.id   AF-A0A9P4H0D7-F1
#
_cell.length_a   1.000
_cell.length_b   1.000
_cell.length_c   1.000
_cell.angle_alpha   90.00
_cell.angle_beta   90.00
_cell.angle_gamma   90.00
#
_symmetry.space_group_name_H-M   'P 1'
#
loop_
_entity.id
_entity.type
_entity.pdbx_description
1 polymer ?
#
loop_
_entity_poly.entity_id
_entity_poly.type
_entity_poly.pdbx_seq_one_letter_code
_entity_poly.pdbx_strand_id
1 'polypeptide(L)'
;MLLQRHSTTKKSITFDLEDMTDDSTDIIPIVGLKSTLQLRDRLNNRLSRLAAASVKVCENECEHAVAIELSRHGKTDQPRIELDHELGQFLKSMEQNMPVISKNSKSTYQQGEDAGDDLWESILIYSYLNIDHIVESIKRVFSANQEAFEEFITQWLGLDDIVGTDSSLDVELGRFIISLHQATEAYDRSVGKLHQLIGLTWEMTTKVPHFQLRLASLLWKGRFGKDLYPLICTLAFPRYAHHTFIRAAETCSAFRKLSFHLDLAAPSPSRARFKRYRSSPEANATSSAPITSPPRPRQTIAKGSENVKAASHFSSSPVLDSLDRDIMAVARPFLADEDRGVEFSHSLPAAKQYTGHLIGTVLRRNMLSEASSSWYHFGFVTAKDEDEERRIGGYYRELLINAKRPQAIFEDIVTGLVNKAIGAVFEANGYASFRTEFPTLAQFLSAPPHERPTVWHMVQYLRVAGREEPVPSLKRDYGFQFCKNHDEILQLKGIYTRILAKCEPLDLHGACIFGRLAEFARQKSVYVEHKNRRFLVNDYPNSSVGFDNGEGLERHRFPLFKRSTKR
;
A
#
# COMPACT_ATOMS: atom_id res chain seq x y z
N MET A 1 -44.43 -31.97 -6.72
CA MET A 1 -43.85 -30.75 -6.12
C MET A 1 -42.38 -30.99 -5.84
N LEU A 2 -41.50 -30.62 -6.78
CA LEU A 2 -40.04 -30.77 -6.66
C LEU A 2 -39.44 -29.35 -6.64
N LEU A 3 -38.90 -28.97 -5.47
CA LEU A 3 -38.16 -27.74 -5.25
C LEU A 3 -36.77 -27.86 -5.88
N GLN A 4 -36.56 -27.17 -7.00
CA GLN A 4 -35.26 -26.98 -7.62
C GLN A 4 -34.42 -26.03 -6.76
N ARG A 5 -33.33 -26.55 -6.18
CA ARG A 5 -32.28 -25.74 -5.55
C ARG A 5 -31.44 -25.10 -6.64
N HIS A 6 -31.57 -23.79 -6.82
CA HIS A 6 -30.61 -23.00 -7.60
C HIS A 6 -29.29 -22.89 -6.82
N SER A 7 -28.26 -23.57 -7.30
CA SER A 7 -26.88 -23.39 -6.86
C SER A 7 -26.35 -22.07 -7.45
N THR A 8 -26.24 -21.04 -6.63
CA THR A 8 -25.55 -19.79 -6.98
C THR A 8 -24.05 -20.00 -6.87
N THR A 9 -23.39 -20.12 -8.02
CA THR A 9 -21.93 -20.16 -8.11
C THR A 9 -21.39 -18.77 -7.78
N LYS A 10 -20.99 -18.54 -6.52
CA LYS A 10 -20.26 -17.35 -6.08
C LYS A 10 -18.91 -17.31 -6.80
N LYS A 11 -18.84 -16.69 -7.98
CA LYS A 11 -17.60 -16.07 -8.45
C LYS A 11 -17.37 -14.86 -7.56
N SER A 12 -16.32 -14.95 -6.73
CA SER A 12 -15.76 -13.79 -6.05
C SER A 12 -15.43 -12.74 -7.12
N ILE A 13 -16.19 -11.65 -7.12
CA ILE A 13 -15.77 -10.40 -7.75
C ILE A 13 -14.58 -9.96 -6.89
N THR A 14 -13.37 -10.32 -7.31
CA THR A 14 -12.17 -9.67 -6.78
C THR A 14 -12.24 -8.23 -7.24
N PHE A 15 -12.70 -7.37 -6.34
CA PHE A 15 -12.69 -5.93 -6.50
C PHE A 15 -11.23 -5.47 -6.60
N ASP A 16 -10.84 -4.90 -7.73
CA ASP A 16 -9.62 -4.08 -7.80
C ASP A 16 -9.91 -2.78 -7.02
N LEU A 17 -9.75 -2.87 -5.69
CA LEU A 17 -9.89 -1.80 -4.71
C LEU A 17 -8.88 -0.66 -4.90
N GLU A 18 -8.01 -0.75 -5.91
CA GLU A 18 -6.91 0.16 -6.18
C GLU A 18 -7.33 1.46 -6.90
N ASP A 19 -8.54 1.56 -7.48
CA ASP A 19 -8.98 2.81 -8.17
C ASP A 19 -10.11 3.55 -7.44
N MET A 20 -9.84 4.00 -6.21
CA MET A 20 -10.66 4.97 -5.46
C MET A 20 -10.06 6.38 -5.52
N THR A 21 -9.35 6.72 -6.61
CA THR A 21 -8.78 8.08 -6.75
C THR A 21 -9.89 9.09 -6.98
N ASP A 22 -9.93 10.15 -6.18
CA ASP A 22 -10.85 11.26 -6.42
C ASP A 22 -10.33 12.20 -7.52
N ASP A 23 -10.99 12.13 -8.68
CA ASP A 23 -10.72 13.00 -9.83
C ASP A 23 -11.40 14.38 -9.71
N SER A 24 -12.05 14.71 -8.60
CA SER A 24 -12.51 16.09 -8.34
C SER A 24 -11.36 17.08 -8.12
N THR A 25 -10.17 16.56 -7.82
CA THR A 25 -8.97 17.35 -7.54
C THR A 25 -8.01 17.29 -8.72
N ASP A 26 -7.24 18.35 -8.95
CA ASP A 26 -6.21 18.38 -10.00
C ASP A 26 -5.01 17.45 -9.74
N ILE A 27 -5.04 16.69 -8.64
CA ILE A 27 -3.97 15.77 -8.26
C ILE A 27 -3.93 14.60 -9.26
N ILE A 28 -2.73 14.26 -9.73
CA ILE A 28 -2.48 13.07 -10.55
C ILE A 28 -2.09 11.94 -9.59
N PRO A 29 -2.88 10.85 -9.50
CA PRO A 29 -2.56 9.75 -8.60
C PRO A 29 -1.32 9.00 -9.10
N ILE A 30 -0.44 8.68 -8.15
CA ILE A 30 0.70 7.79 -8.37
C ILE A 30 0.35 6.46 -7.69
N VAL A 31 0.22 5.39 -8.48
CA VAL A 31 -0.02 4.04 -7.94
C VAL A 31 1.32 3.30 -7.87
N GLY A 32 1.77 3.03 -6.64
CA GLY A 32 3.10 2.49 -6.39
C GLY A 32 4.23 3.43 -6.81
N LEU A 33 5.41 2.88 -7.13
CA LEU A 33 6.62 3.65 -7.44
C LEU A 33 6.89 3.86 -8.94
N LYS A 34 6.05 3.36 -9.86
CA LYS A 34 6.48 3.18 -11.27
C LYS A 34 5.53 3.63 -12.37
N SER A 35 4.26 3.91 -12.10
CA SER A 35 3.35 4.37 -13.16
C SER A 35 2.31 5.35 -12.62
N THR A 36 2.32 6.57 -13.16
CA THR A 36 1.18 7.49 -13.05
C THR A 36 -0.02 6.83 -13.70
N LEU A 37 -1.12 6.66 -12.97
CA LEU A 37 -2.34 6.16 -13.58
C LEU A 37 -2.86 7.27 -14.51
N GLN A 38 -2.92 7.00 -15.81
CA GLN A 38 -3.39 8.01 -16.76
C GLN A 38 -4.90 8.22 -16.57
N LEU A 39 -5.37 9.46 -16.74
CA LEU A 39 -6.79 9.79 -16.66
C LEU A 39 -7.62 8.96 -17.66
N ARG A 40 -7.06 8.69 -18.84
CA ARG A 40 -7.65 7.82 -19.87
C ARG A 40 -7.87 6.40 -19.38
N ASP A 41 -6.91 5.83 -18.65
CA ASP A 41 -7.02 4.47 -18.12
C ASP A 41 -8.11 4.41 -17.04
N ARG A 42 -8.20 5.43 -16.16
CA ARG A 42 -9.29 5.56 -15.19
C ARG A 42 -10.65 5.69 -15.86
N LEU A 43 -10.77 6.55 -16.86
CA LEU A 43 -11.99 6.71 -17.65
C LEU A 43 -12.44 5.36 -18.22
N ASN A 44 -11.51 4.65 -18.87
CA ASN A 44 -11.77 3.35 -19.48
C ASN A 44 -12.22 2.32 -18.43
N ASN A 45 -11.47 2.17 -17.35
CA ASN A 45 -11.78 1.22 -16.27
C ASN A 45 -13.13 1.53 -15.60
N ARG A 46 -13.42 2.81 -15.33
CA ARG A 46 -14.65 3.22 -14.65
C ARG A 46 -15.87 3.05 -15.55
N LEU A 47 -15.77 3.44 -16.81
CA LEU A 47 -16.83 3.22 -17.80
C LEU A 47 -17.05 1.73 -18.05
N SER A 48 -15.98 0.94 -18.17
CA SER A 48 -16.06 -0.52 -18.32
C SER A 48 -16.80 -1.17 -17.15
N ARG A 49 -16.51 -0.72 -15.92
CA ARG A 49 -17.16 -1.21 -14.71
C ARG A 49 -18.62 -0.80 -14.59
N LEU A 50 -18.98 0.46 -14.89
CA LEU A 50 -20.39 0.89 -14.92
C LEU A 50 -21.16 0.11 -15.99
N ALA A 51 -20.65 0.07 -17.22
CA ALA A 51 -21.31 -0.59 -18.35
C ALA A 51 -21.30 -2.12 -18.28
N ALA A 52 -20.54 -2.71 -17.34
CA ALA A 52 -20.24 -4.15 -17.29
C ALA A 52 -19.79 -4.70 -18.68
N ALA A 53 -19.00 -3.92 -19.40
CA ALA A 53 -18.59 -4.16 -20.78
C ALA A 53 -17.09 -3.87 -20.96
N SER A 54 -16.47 -4.49 -21.96
CA SER A 54 -15.11 -4.14 -22.36
C SER A 54 -15.18 -2.85 -23.15
N VAL A 55 -14.37 -1.87 -22.75
CA VAL A 55 -14.34 -0.54 -23.34
C VAL A 55 -13.00 -0.34 -24.03
N LYS A 56 -13.06 0.19 -25.25
CA LYS A 56 -11.89 0.59 -26.02
C LYS A 56 -12.09 2.02 -26.50
N VAL A 57 -11.18 2.89 -26.08
CA VAL A 57 -11.21 4.31 -26.42
C VAL A 57 -10.29 4.53 -27.63
N CYS A 58 -10.88 4.92 -28.76
CA CYS A 58 -10.19 5.26 -30.00
C CYS A 58 -10.19 6.79 -30.16
N GLU A 59 -9.01 7.40 -30.20
CA GLU A 59 -8.85 8.85 -30.38
C GLU A 59 -8.40 9.13 -31.81
N ASN A 60 -9.08 10.07 -32.48
CA ASN A 60 -8.65 10.59 -33.77
C ASN A 60 -8.13 12.02 -33.56
N GLU A 61 -6.79 12.16 -33.53
CA GLU A 61 -6.11 13.44 -33.29
C GLU A 61 -6.48 14.50 -34.33
N CYS A 62 -6.70 14.10 -35.59
CA CYS A 62 -6.99 15.03 -36.69
C CYS A 62 -8.39 15.64 -36.60
N GLU A 63 -9.37 14.91 -36.06
CA GLU A 63 -10.76 15.36 -35.99
C GLU A 63 -11.16 15.91 -34.61
N HIS A 64 -10.26 15.85 -33.62
CA HIS A 64 -10.60 16.06 -32.21
C HIS A 64 -11.86 15.27 -31.82
N ALA A 65 -11.87 13.99 -32.18
CA ALA A 65 -12.99 13.10 -31.96
C ALA A 65 -12.56 11.88 -31.16
N VAL A 66 -13.42 11.46 -30.23
CA VAL A 66 -13.28 10.23 -29.45
C VAL A 66 -14.41 9.28 -29.84
N ALA A 67 -14.04 8.10 -30.30
CA ALA A 67 -14.97 6.99 -30.50
C ALA A 67 -14.74 5.96 -29.40
N ILE A 68 -15.79 5.59 -28.67
CA ILE A 68 -15.71 4.58 -27.62
C ILE A 68 -16.47 3.33 -28.08
N GLU A 69 -15.73 2.24 -28.26
CA GLU A 69 -16.27 0.92 -28.61
C GLU A 69 -16.55 0.13 -27.32
N LEU A 70 -17.80 -0.32 -27.13
CA LEU A 70 -18.21 -1.17 -26.03
C LEU A 70 -18.57 -2.56 -26.55
N SER A 71 -17.98 -3.60 -25.95
CA SER A 71 -18.30 -4.99 -26.25
C SER A 71 -18.64 -5.76 -24.97
N ARG A 72 -19.78 -6.45 -24.96
CA ARG A 72 -20.19 -7.24 -23.77
C ARG A 72 -19.22 -8.39 -23.55
N HIS A 73 -18.96 -8.69 -22.27
CA HIS A 73 -18.19 -9.88 -21.92
C HIS A 73 -19.01 -11.13 -22.27
N GLY A 74 -18.57 -11.90 -23.26
CA GLY A 74 -19.31 -13.01 -23.89
C GLY A 74 -19.56 -14.26 -23.02
N LYS A 75 -19.69 -14.12 -21.69
CA LYS A 75 -19.93 -15.24 -20.75
C LYS A 75 -21.34 -15.28 -20.14
N THR A 76 -22.19 -14.30 -20.43
CA THR A 76 -23.60 -14.33 -19.99
C THR A 76 -24.49 -14.68 -21.17
N ASP A 77 -24.90 -15.95 -21.25
CA ASP A 77 -25.71 -16.53 -22.34
C ASP A 77 -27.14 -15.97 -22.46
N GLN A 78 -27.52 -14.95 -21.66
CA GLN A 78 -28.84 -14.33 -21.72
C GLN A 78 -28.75 -12.83 -22.03
N PRO A 79 -29.37 -12.37 -23.14
CA PRO A 79 -29.51 -10.95 -23.41
C PRO A 79 -30.37 -10.30 -22.31
N ARG A 80 -29.86 -9.22 -21.71
CA ARG A 80 -30.61 -8.44 -20.71
C ARG A 80 -31.15 -7.19 -21.41
N ILE A 81 -32.24 -7.37 -22.16
CA ILE A 81 -32.82 -6.35 -23.05
C ILE A 81 -33.10 -5.04 -22.31
N GLU A 82 -33.64 -5.10 -21.09
CA GLU A 82 -33.90 -3.92 -20.26
C GLU A 82 -32.60 -3.18 -19.92
N LEU A 83 -31.55 -3.91 -19.52
CA LEU A 83 -30.25 -3.32 -19.20
C LEU A 83 -29.57 -2.73 -20.44
N ASP A 84 -29.80 -3.30 -21.63
CA ASP A 84 -29.30 -2.76 -22.90
C ASP A 84 -29.99 -1.44 -23.27
N HIS A 85 -31.30 -1.32 -23.00
CA HIS A 85 -32.02 -0.07 -23.22
C HIS A 85 -31.49 1.04 -22.31
N GLU A 86 -31.36 0.76 -21.02
CA GLU A 86 -30.86 1.72 -20.02
C GLU A 86 -29.40 2.08 -20.26
N LEU A 87 -28.57 1.12 -20.64
CA LEU A 87 -27.20 1.38 -21.08
C LEU A 87 -27.18 2.30 -22.31
N GLY A 88 -28.04 2.06 -23.30
CA GLY A 88 -28.17 2.93 -24.46
C GLY A 88 -28.57 4.36 -24.10
N GLN A 89 -29.52 4.55 -23.17
CA GLN A 89 -29.91 5.87 -22.68
C GLN A 89 -28.75 6.57 -21.95
N PHE A 90 -28.05 5.84 -21.08
CA PHE A 90 -26.88 6.35 -20.36
C PHE A 90 -25.77 6.80 -21.32
N LEU A 91 -25.40 5.97 -22.31
CA LEU A 91 -24.37 6.32 -23.30
C LEU A 91 -24.80 7.52 -24.15
N LYS A 92 -26.07 7.62 -24.52
CA LYS A 92 -26.61 8.78 -25.24
C LYS A 92 -26.54 10.06 -24.43
N SER A 93 -26.81 9.99 -23.11
CA SER A 93 -26.64 11.14 -22.22
C SER A 93 -25.17 11.57 -22.14
N MET A 94 -24.22 10.61 -22.03
CA MET A 94 -22.80 10.93 -22.09
C MET A 94 -22.41 11.60 -23.41
N GLU A 95 -22.92 11.10 -24.54
CA GLU A 95 -22.69 11.65 -25.89
C GLU A 95 -23.19 13.10 -26.03
N GLN A 96 -24.25 13.46 -25.29
CA GLN A 96 -24.82 14.81 -25.28
C GLN A 96 -24.08 15.75 -24.33
N ASN A 97 -23.79 15.30 -23.11
CA ASN A 97 -23.32 16.17 -22.03
C ASN A 97 -21.80 16.38 -22.03
N MET A 98 -20.99 15.34 -22.27
CA MET A 98 -19.53 15.46 -22.24
C MET A 98 -18.98 16.46 -23.27
N PRO A 99 -19.50 16.55 -24.51
CA PRO A 99 -19.08 17.60 -25.44
C PRO A 99 -19.39 19.01 -24.98
N VAL A 100 -20.51 19.22 -24.26
CA VAL A 100 -20.89 20.52 -23.71
C VAL A 100 -19.92 20.92 -22.59
N ILE A 101 -19.62 20.01 -21.68
CA ILE A 101 -18.62 20.19 -20.62
C ILE A 101 -17.25 20.53 -21.24
N SER A 102 -16.81 19.76 -22.24
CA SER A 102 -15.51 19.98 -22.91
C SER A 102 -15.40 21.35 -23.59
N LYS A 103 -16.50 21.84 -24.19
CA LYS A 103 -16.55 23.17 -24.82
C LYS A 103 -16.49 24.31 -23.81
N ASN A 104 -17.01 24.10 -22.60
CA ASN A 104 -17.17 25.12 -21.56
C ASN A 104 -16.11 25.07 -20.44
N SER A 105 -15.13 24.18 -20.51
CA SER A 105 -14.07 23.96 -19.48
C SER A 105 -13.28 25.20 -19.03
N LYS A 106 -13.29 26.29 -19.80
CA LYS A 106 -12.55 27.53 -19.48
C LYS A 106 -13.43 28.71 -19.11
N SER A 107 -14.74 28.53 -19.09
CA SER A 107 -15.71 29.62 -18.98
C SER A 107 -16.66 29.36 -17.82
N THR A 108 -16.95 30.41 -17.04
CA THR A 108 -17.87 30.39 -15.89
C THR A 108 -19.35 30.28 -16.31
N TYR A 109 -19.65 29.64 -17.45
CA TYR A 109 -21.00 29.53 -17.97
C TYR A 109 -21.76 28.37 -17.30
N GLN A 110 -22.95 28.68 -16.82
CA GLN A 110 -23.89 27.77 -16.17
C GLN A 110 -24.20 26.50 -16.98
N GLN A 111 -24.13 26.57 -18.32
CA GLN A 111 -24.38 25.43 -19.22
C GLN A 111 -23.44 24.24 -19.01
N GLY A 112 -22.20 24.47 -18.55
CA GLY A 112 -21.27 23.38 -18.24
C GLY A 112 -21.64 22.64 -16.96
N GLU A 113 -22.09 23.38 -15.95
CA GLU A 113 -22.57 22.84 -14.68
C GLU A 113 -23.89 22.06 -14.88
N ASP A 114 -24.84 22.63 -15.61
CA ASP A 114 -26.12 21.98 -15.94
C ASP A 114 -25.89 20.64 -16.65
N ALA A 115 -24.97 20.59 -17.65
CA ALA A 115 -24.62 19.35 -18.34
C ALA A 115 -23.90 18.34 -17.43
N GLY A 116 -23.14 18.84 -16.44
CA GLY A 116 -22.51 18.01 -15.42
C GLY A 116 -23.52 17.36 -14.47
N ASP A 117 -24.56 18.10 -14.09
CA ASP A 117 -25.67 17.62 -13.27
C ASP A 117 -26.56 16.64 -14.04
N ASP A 118 -26.88 16.91 -15.31
CA ASP A 118 -27.63 16.01 -16.19
C ASP A 118 -26.90 14.66 -16.37
N LEU A 119 -25.57 14.71 -16.51
CA LEU A 119 -24.73 13.52 -16.54
C LEU A 119 -24.75 12.76 -15.21
N TRP A 120 -24.74 13.47 -14.08
CA TRP A 120 -24.84 12.86 -12.75
C TRP A 120 -26.16 12.12 -12.57
N GLU A 121 -27.29 12.74 -12.90
CA GLU A 121 -28.62 12.12 -12.84
C GLU A 121 -28.68 10.87 -13.73
N SER A 122 -28.09 10.92 -14.92
CA SER A 122 -28.03 9.77 -15.83
C SER A 122 -27.21 8.61 -15.25
N ILE A 123 -26.08 8.90 -14.60
CA ILE A 123 -25.28 7.90 -13.87
C ILE A 123 -26.08 7.32 -12.71
N LEU A 124 -26.80 8.15 -11.95
CA LEU A 124 -27.62 7.71 -10.82
C LEU A 124 -28.74 6.78 -11.27
N ILE A 125 -29.50 7.14 -12.30
CA ILE A 125 -30.59 6.32 -12.84
C ILE A 125 -30.06 4.96 -13.29
N TYR A 126 -28.98 4.95 -14.07
CA TYR A 126 -28.39 3.70 -14.55
C TYR A 126 -27.80 2.86 -13.41
N SER A 127 -27.16 3.50 -12.42
CA SER A 127 -26.56 2.82 -11.27
C SER A 127 -27.60 2.29 -10.29
N TYR A 128 -28.75 2.97 -10.16
CA TYR A 128 -29.85 2.59 -9.25
C TYR A 128 -30.28 1.12 -9.46
N LEU A 129 -30.38 0.68 -10.71
CA LEU A 129 -30.72 -0.70 -11.09
C LEU A 129 -29.74 -1.74 -10.51
N ASN A 130 -28.52 -1.32 -10.21
CA ASN A 130 -27.44 -2.16 -9.72
C ASN A 130 -27.07 -1.87 -8.25
N ILE A 131 -27.61 -0.85 -7.58
CA ILE A 131 -27.17 -0.48 -6.23
C ILE A 131 -28.11 -0.95 -5.12
N ASP A 132 -29.40 -1.16 -5.38
CA ASP A 132 -30.36 -1.65 -4.37
C ASP A 132 -29.85 -2.89 -3.63
N HIS A 133 -29.29 -3.86 -4.36
CA HIS A 133 -28.76 -5.08 -3.76
C HIS A 133 -27.48 -4.84 -2.93
N ILE A 134 -26.73 -3.78 -3.20
CA ILE A 134 -25.57 -3.35 -2.42
C ILE A 134 -26.03 -2.74 -1.11
N VAL A 135 -27.02 -1.84 -1.13
CA VAL A 135 -27.61 -1.27 0.11
C VAL A 135 -28.18 -2.38 0.99
N GLU A 136 -28.90 -3.33 0.39
CA GLU A 136 -29.42 -4.50 1.11
C GLU A 136 -28.29 -5.42 1.62
N SER A 137 -27.16 -5.48 0.92
CA SER A 137 -25.97 -6.20 1.41
C SER A 137 -25.33 -5.50 2.60
N ILE A 138 -25.30 -4.16 2.61
CA ILE A 138 -24.81 -3.38 3.75
C ILE A 138 -25.71 -3.61 4.96
N LYS A 139 -27.04 -3.54 4.80
CA LYS A 139 -28.00 -3.89 5.87
C LYS A 139 -27.73 -5.28 6.44
N ARG A 140 -27.60 -6.28 5.57
CA ARG A 140 -27.27 -7.66 5.98
C ARG A 140 -25.94 -7.75 6.73
N VAL A 141 -24.92 -7.01 6.34
CA VAL A 141 -23.62 -6.98 7.05
C VAL A 141 -23.76 -6.34 8.43
N PHE A 142 -24.52 -5.26 8.58
CA PHE A 142 -24.85 -4.68 9.89
C PHE A 142 -25.63 -5.66 10.76
N SER A 143 -26.73 -6.24 10.26
CA SER A 143 -27.54 -7.21 11.02
C SER A 143 -26.74 -8.46 11.42
N ALA A 144 -25.85 -8.96 10.55
CA ALA A 144 -24.99 -10.11 10.85
C ALA A 144 -23.93 -9.79 11.91
N ASN A 145 -23.63 -8.52 12.14
CA ASN A 145 -22.66 -8.04 13.12
C ASN A 145 -23.31 -7.13 14.18
N GLN A 146 -24.63 -7.28 14.42
CA GLN A 146 -25.41 -6.38 15.29
C GLN A 146 -24.79 -6.22 16.68
N GLU A 147 -24.42 -7.33 17.34
CA GLU A 147 -23.77 -7.29 18.66
C GLU A 147 -22.48 -6.48 18.66
N ALA A 148 -21.65 -6.64 17.62
CA ALA A 148 -20.38 -5.92 17.51
C ALA A 148 -20.60 -4.44 17.19
N PHE A 149 -21.64 -4.13 16.43
CA PHE A 149 -22.04 -2.76 16.16
C PHE A 149 -22.58 -2.09 17.44
N GLU A 150 -23.43 -2.75 18.22
CA GLU A 150 -23.92 -2.24 19.51
C GLU A 150 -22.78 -2.01 20.51
N GLU A 151 -21.85 -2.96 20.65
CA GLU A 151 -20.64 -2.80 21.46
C GLU A 151 -19.81 -1.58 21.01
N PHE A 152 -19.63 -1.42 19.69
CA PHE A 152 -18.98 -0.25 19.11
C PHE A 152 -19.72 1.06 19.47
N ILE A 153 -21.05 1.11 19.37
CA ILE A 153 -21.84 2.29 19.74
C ILE A 153 -21.72 2.61 21.23
N THR A 154 -21.82 1.60 22.09
CA THR A 154 -21.70 1.76 23.55
C THR A 154 -20.32 2.32 23.93
N GLN A 155 -19.27 1.79 23.31
CA GLN A 155 -17.91 2.27 23.53
C GLN A 155 -17.74 3.70 23.00
N TRP A 156 -18.28 3.99 21.80
CA TRP A 156 -18.13 5.28 21.14
C TRP A 156 -18.93 6.42 21.78
N LEU A 157 -20.10 6.13 22.37
CA LEU A 157 -20.96 7.10 23.06
C LEU A 157 -20.58 7.35 24.53
N GLY A 158 -19.52 6.74 25.05
CA GLY A 158 -18.95 7.12 26.33
C GLY A 158 -19.64 6.51 27.56
N LEU A 159 -20.00 5.22 27.52
CA LEU A 159 -20.19 4.45 28.77
C LEU A 159 -18.85 3.99 29.39
N ASP A 160 -17.74 4.13 28.65
CA ASP A 160 -16.39 4.13 29.22
C ASP A 160 -15.80 5.54 29.04
N ASP A 161 -15.58 6.26 30.13
CA ASP A 161 -14.83 7.54 30.21
C ASP A 161 -13.36 7.35 29.80
N ILE A 162 -13.09 6.99 28.54
CA ILE A 162 -11.74 7.00 27.97
C ILE A 162 -11.48 8.41 27.44
N VAL A 163 -11.45 9.35 28.39
CA VAL A 163 -10.97 10.71 28.17
C VAL A 163 -9.49 10.62 27.81
N GLY A 164 -9.17 10.85 26.52
CA GLY A 164 -7.90 11.48 26.16
C GLY A 164 -6.96 10.78 25.17
N THR A 165 -7.37 9.72 24.44
CA THR A 165 -6.45 9.10 23.45
C THR A 165 -7.03 8.81 22.07
N ASP A 166 -8.34 8.92 21.85
CA ASP A 166 -8.89 8.62 20.53
C ASP A 166 -8.53 9.74 19.56
N SER A 167 -7.80 9.39 18.50
CA SER A 167 -7.48 10.32 17.42
C SER A 167 -8.76 10.97 16.91
N SER A 168 -8.79 12.30 16.74
CA SER A 168 -9.97 13.04 16.26
C SER A 168 -10.57 12.43 14.99
N LEU A 169 -9.74 11.79 14.19
CA LEU A 169 -10.12 11.12 12.96
C LEU A 169 -10.94 9.84 13.20
N ASP A 170 -10.68 9.07 14.26
CA ASP A 170 -11.46 7.84 14.55
C ASP A 170 -12.84 8.19 15.10
N VAL A 171 -12.96 9.35 15.76
CA VAL A 171 -14.26 9.94 16.10
C VAL A 171 -15.04 10.28 14.84
N GLU A 172 -14.41 10.88 13.83
CA GLU A 172 -15.03 11.18 12.54
C GLU A 172 -15.49 9.90 11.82
N LEU A 173 -14.62 8.90 11.71
CA LEU A 173 -14.98 7.61 11.10
C LEU A 173 -16.13 6.94 11.85
N GLY A 174 -16.15 7.02 13.19
CA GLY A 174 -17.25 6.49 13.98
C GLY A 174 -18.58 7.17 13.67
N ARG A 175 -18.61 8.51 13.55
CA ARG A 175 -19.80 9.25 13.09
C ARG A 175 -20.26 8.77 11.73
N PHE A 176 -19.34 8.61 10.78
CA PHE A 176 -19.69 8.14 9.45
C PHE A 176 -20.32 6.74 9.45
N ILE A 177 -19.80 5.80 10.24
CA ILE A 177 -20.37 4.44 10.33
C ILE A 177 -21.79 4.50 10.92
N ILE A 178 -22.01 5.32 11.94
CA ILE A 178 -23.34 5.53 12.54
C ILE A 178 -24.31 6.12 11.51
N SER A 179 -23.90 7.18 10.83
CA SER A 179 -24.70 7.81 9.78
C SER A 179 -24.98 6.85 8.63
N LEU A 180 -24.02 5.99 8.27
CA LEU A 180 -24.19 4.98 7.22
C LEU A 180 -25.26 3.97 7.64
N HIS A 181 -25.17 3.41 8.85
CA HIS A 181 -26.18 2.50 9.37
C HIS A 181 -27.58 3.13 9.34
N GLN A 182 -27.73 4.34 9.90
CA GLN A 182 -29.00 5.06 9.92
C GLN A 182 -29.55 5.36 8.52
N ALA A 183 -28.70 5.82 7.61
CA ALA A 183 -29.09 6.12 6.24
C ALA A 183 -29.48 4.85 5.47
N THR A 184 -28.79 3.73 5.72
CA THR A 184 -29.17 2.45 5.12
C THR A 184 -30.50 1.95 5.67
N GLU A 185 -30.73 1.98 6.98
CA GLU A 185 -32.01 1.58 7.59
C GLU A 185 -33.18 2.43 7.06
N ALA A 186 -32.97 3.75 6.95
CA ALA A 186 -33.95 4.69 6.40
C ALA A 186 -34.09 4.64 4.87
N TYR A 187 -33.35 3.77 4.18
CA TYR A 187 -33.42 3.65 2.72
C TYR A 187 -34.75 3.02 2.29
N ASP A 188 -35.54 3.81 1.59
CA ASP A 188 -36.90 3.51 1.10
C ASP A 188 -36.95 3.23 -0.40
N ARG A 189 -35.78 3.01 -1.03
CA ARG A 189 -35.62 2.88 -2.48
C ARG A 189 -35.96 4.17 -3.27
N SER A 190 -35.97 5.33 -2.62
CA SER A 190 -36.00 6.60 -3.35
C SER A 190 -34.62 6.95 -3.91
N VAL A 191 -34.59 7.57 -5.09
CA VAL A 191 -33.36 8.09 -5.71
C VAL A 191 -32.70 9.15 -4.82
N GLY A 192 -33.49 9.99 -4.14
CA GLY A 192 -32.97 11.00 -3.22
C GLY A 192 -32.20 10.41 -2.03
N LYS A 193 -32.71 9.33 -1.41
CA LYS A 193 -31.99 8.62 -0.34
C LYS A 193 -30.78 7.86 -0.87
N LEU A 194 -30.86 7.33 -2.09
CA LEU A 194 -29.70 6.73 -2.74
C LEU A 194 -28.58 7.76 -2.96
N HIS A 195 -28.91 8.94 -3.47
CA HIS A 195 -27.95 10.03 -3.65
C HIS A 195 -27.28 10.40 -2.31
N GLN A 196 -28.04 10.52 -1.23
CA GLN A 196 -27.50 10.76 0.12
C GLN A 196 -26.51 9.67 0.55
N LEU A 197 -26.83 8.39 0.31
CA LEU A 197 -25.96 7.26 0.64
C LEU A 197 -24.67 7.24 -0.19
N ILE A 198 -24.76 7.52 -1.49
CA ILE A 198 -23.59 7.61 -2.37
C ILE A 198 -22.69 8.76 -1.92
N GLY A 199 -23.26 9.93 -1.60
CA GLY A 199 -22.52 11.07 -1.08
C GLY A 199 -21.80 10.75 0.23
N LEU A 200 -22.52 10.17 1.20
CA LEU A 200 -21.94 9.77 2.48
C LEU A 200 -20.78 8.78 2.33
N THR A 201 -20.97 7.72 1.54
CA THR A 201 -19.92 6.71 1.31
C THR A 201 -18.74 7.24 0.52
N TRP A 202 -18.96 8.17 -0.41
CA TRP A 202 -17.88 8.89 -1.07
C TRP A 202 -17.07 9.73 -0.07
N GLU A 203 -17.72 10.52 0.78
CA GLU A 203 -17.03 11.31 1.81
C GLU A 203 -16.22 10.42 2.78
N MET A 204 -16.77 9.28 3.18
CA MET A 204 -16.04 8.29 3.99
C MET A 204 -14.74 7.86 3.33
N THR A 205 -14.77 7.62 2.02
CA THR A 205 -13.60 7.12 1.28
C THR A 205 -12.58 8.21 0.95
N THR A 206 -12.99 9.48 0.87
CA THR A 206 -12.10 10.61 0.52
C THR A 206 -11.55 11.36 1.72
N LYS A 207 -12.36 11.60 2.75
CA LYS A 207 -11.96 12.38 3.94
C LYS A 207 -11.20 11.55 4.97
N VAL A 208 -11.40 10.24 5.00
CA VAL A 208 -10.78 9.35 5.99
C VAL A 208 -9.51 8.72 5.40
N PRO A 209 -8.30 9.18 5.78
CA PRO A 209 -7.06 8.57 5.28
C PRO A 209 -6.95 7.12 5.74
N HIS A 210 -6.43 6.24 4.87
CA HIS A 210 -6.30 4.80 5.13
C HIS A 210 -7.61 4.12 5.57
N PHE A 211 -8.73 4.55 4.98
CA PHE A 211 -10.10 4.13 5.32
C PHE A 211 -10.26 2.62 5.54
N GLN A 212 -9.73 1.76 4.67
CA GLN A 212 -9.84 0.29 4.80
C GLN A 212 -9.28 -0.24 6.12
N LEU A 213 -8.05 0.16 6.45
CA LEU A 213 -7.33 -0.34 7.62
C LEU A 213 -7.97 0.19 8.89
N ARG A 214 -8.37 1.47 8.87
CA ARG A 214 -9.05 2.11 9.99
C ARG A 214 -10.43 1.50 10.22
N LEU A 215 -11.23 1.28 9.19
CA LEU A 215 -12.54 0.61 9.28
C LEU A 215 -12.41 -0.82 9.84
N ALA A 216 -11.47 -1.61 9.31
CA ALA A 216 -11.21 -2.97 9.80
C ALA A 216 -10.81 -2.99 11.28
N SER A 217 -10.15 -1.94 11.73
CA SER A 217 -9.64 -1.85 13.08
C SER A 217 -10.63 -1.26 14.08
N LEU A 218 -11.42 -0.27 13.66
CA LEU A 218 -12.43 0.40 14.49
C LEU A 218 -13.64 -0.48 14.74
N LEU A 219 -13.90 -1.48 13.89
CA LEU A 219 -15.00 -2.43 14.04
C LEU A 219 -14.61 -3.73 14.75
N TRP A 220 -13.40 -3.81 15.33
CA TRP A 220 -12.85 -4.83 16.26
C TRP A 220 -12.85 -6.29 15.78
N LYS A 221 -13.96 -6.77 15.23
CA LYS A 221 -14.08 -8.02 14.48
C LYS A 221 -13.58 -7.76 13.07
N GLY A 222 -12.36 -8.21 12.78
CA GLY A 222 -11.72 -8.03 11.47
C GLY A 222 -12.53 -8.54 10.26
N ARG A 223 -13.63 -9.30 10.46
CA ARG A 223 -14.59 -9.64 9.39
C ARG A 223 -15.58 -8.51 9.09
N PHE A 224 -16.10 -7.81 10.10
CA PHE A 224 -17.12 -6.77 9.92
C PHE A 224 -16.61 -5.64 9.02
N GLY A 225 -15.47 -5.04 9.35
CA GLY A 225 -14.89 -4.00 8.51
C GLY A 225 -14.40 -4.52 7.15
N LYS A 226 -13.93 -5.77 7.05
CA LYS A 226 -13.53 -6.38 5.76
C LYS A 226 -14.70 -6.62 4.82
N ASP A 227 -15.86 -7.01 5.35
CA ASP A 227 -17.07 -7.25 4.57
C ASP A 227 -17.76 -5.94 4.19
N LEU A 228 -17.72 -4.93 5.09
CA LEU A 228 -18.34 -3.63 4.89
C LEU A 228 -17.57 -2.74 3.90
N TYR A 229 -16.23 -2.74 3.97
CA TYR A 229 -15.37 -1.91 3.11
C TYR A 229 -15.68 -1.99 1.61
N PRO A 230 -15.69 -3.18 0.95
CA PRO A 230 -15.93 -3.25 -0.50
C PRO A 230 -17.34 -2.80 -0.89
N LEU A 231 -18.33 -2.96 0.02
CA LEU A 231 -19.69 -2.48 -0.22
C LEU A 231 -19.75 -0.95 -0.20
N ILE A 232 -19.06 -0.31 0.75
CA ILE A 232 -18.94 1.15 0.81
C ILE A 232 -18.26 1.69 -0.45
N CYS A 233 -17.13 1.09 -0.88
CA CYS A 233 -16.45 1.49 -2.11
C CYS A 233 -17.33 1.31 -3.35
N THR A 234 -18.14 0.25 -3.39
CA THR A 234 -19.08 0.01 -4.51
C THR A 234 -20.20 1.03 -4.53
N LEU A 235 -20.72 1.41 -3.35
CA LEU A 235 -21.76 2.43 -3.23
C LEU A 235 -21.23 3.83 -3.58
N ALA A 236 -19.99 4.15 -3.24
CA ALA A 236 -19.35 5.42 -3.59
C ALA A 236 -18.96 5.55 -5.07
N PHE A 237 -18.78 4.41 -5.76
CA PHE A 237 -18.23 4.32 -7.11
C PHE A 237 -18.89 5.21 -8.18
N PRO A 238 -20.23 5.39 -8.23
CA PRO A 238 -20.85 6.27 -9.21
C PRO A 238 -20.30 7.70 -9.17
N ARG A 239 -20.02 8.23 -7.97
CA ARG A 239 -19.49 9.58 -7.79
C ARG A 239 -18.07 9.70 -8.33
N TYR A 240 -17.25 8.68 -8.10
CA TYR A 240 -15.91 8.58 -8.69
C TYR A 240 -15.95 8.56 -10.22
N ALA A 241 -16.85 7.76 -10.81
CA ALA A 241 -17.02 7.72 -12.26
C ALA A 241 -17.45 9.08 -12.82
N HIS A 242 -18.42 9.75 -12.17
CA HIS A 242 -18.86 11.09 -12.54
C HIS A 242 -17.69 12.10 -12.57
N HIS A 243 -16.93 12.22 -11.48
CA HIS A 243 -15.79 13.14 -11.43
C HIS A 243 -14.73 12.83 -12.51
N THR A 244 -14.46 11.54 -12.78
CA THR A 244 -13.54 11.17 -13.87
C THR A 244 -14.07 11.59 -15.23
N PHE A 245 -15.37 11.43 -15.49
CA PHE A 245 -15.97 11.79 -16.77
C PHE A 245 -15.94 13.29 -16.99
N ILE A 246 -16.29 14.07 -15.98
CA ILE A 246 -16.18 15.55 -15.99
C ILE A 246 -14.74 15.95 -16.29
N ARG A 247 -13.78 15.47 -15.48
CA ARG A 247 -12.37 15.82 -15.65
C ARG A 247 -11.81 15.40 -17.00
N ALA A 248 -12.18 14.22 -17.51
CA ALA A 248 -11.76 13.77 -18.84
C ALA A 248 -12.29 14.68 -19.96
N ALA A 249 -13.56 15.09 -19.87
CA ALA A 249 -14.16 16.02 -20.82
C ALA A 249 -13.50 17.41 -20.77
N GLU A 250 -13.21 17.92 -19.57
CA GLU A 250 -12.58 19.23 -19.37
C GLU A 250 -11.13 19.29 -19.85
N THR A 251 -10.36 18.24 -19.56
CA THR A 251 -8.93 18.20 -19.83
C THR A 251 -8.59 17.80 -21.27
N CYS A 252 -9.46 17.06 -21.96
CA CYS A 252 -9.21 16.58 -23.32
C CYS A 252 -10.21 17.17 -24.33
N SER A 253 -9.70 17.99 -25.24
CA SER A 253 -10.52 18.64 -26.28
C SER A 253 -11.09 17.66 -27.31
N ALA A 254 -10.62 16.41 -27.35
CA ALA A 254 -11.17 15.39 -28.24
C ALA A 254 -12.62 14.99 -27.85
N PHE A 255 -13.04 15.25 -26.60
CA PHE A 255 -14.44 15.01 -26.18
C PHE A 255 -15.44 15.99 -26.79
N ARG A 256 -15.00 17.01 -27.54
CA ARG A 256 -15.89 17.90 -28.30
C ARG A 256 -16.75 17.17 -29.34
N LYS A 257 -16.28 16.01 -29.81
CA LYS A 257 -16.99 15.10 -30.70
C LYS A 257 -16.83 13.68 -30.15
N LEU A 258 -17.75 13.30 -29.27
CA LEU A 258 -17.82 11.96 -28.67
C LEU A 258 -18.85 11.13 -29.44
N SER A 259 -18.55 9.85 -29.70
CA SER A 259 -19.52 8.88 -30.20
C SER A 259 -19.32 7.51 -29.56
N PHE A 260 -20.43 6.80 -29.34
CA PHE A 260 -20.42 5.44 -28.79
C PHE A 260 -20.82 4.39 -29.82
N HIS A 261 -20.10 3.28 -29.85
CA HIS A 261 -20.42 2.11 -30.66
C HIS A 261 -20.61 0.91 -29.74
N LEU A 262 -21.86 0.51 -29.55
CA LEU A 262 -22.21 -0.68 -28.76
C LEU A 262 -22.29 -1.90 -29.69
N ASP A 263 -21.30 -2.79 -29.59
CA ASP A 263 -21.33 -4.07 -30.28
C ASP A 263 -22.14 -5.07 -29.45
N LEU A 264 -23.43 -5.14 -29.75
CA LEU A 264 -24.31 -6.20 -29.28
C LEU A 264 -23.96 -7.46 -30.07
N ALA A 265 -22.94 -8.19 -29.62
CA ALA A 265 -22.51 -9.44 -30.24
C ALA A 265 -23.75 -10.30 -30.57
N ALA A 266 -24.06 -10.44 -31.87
CA ALA A 266 -25.16 -11.27 -32.31
C ALA A 266 -24.92 -12.68 -31.75
N PRO A 267 -25.94 -13.36 -31.19
CA PRO A 267 -25.77 -14.72 -30.69
C PRO A 267 -25.16 -15.54 -31.81
N SER A 268 -23.91 -15.95 -31.62
CA SER A 268 -23.21 -16.74 -32.61
C SER A 268 -24.08 -17.96 -32.87
N PRO A 269 -24.55 -18.21 -34.11
CA PRO A 269 -25.45 -19.32 -34.38
C PRO A 269 -24.79 -20.57 -33.84
N SER A 270 -25.37 -21.12 -32.76
CA SER A 270 -24.76 -22.23 -32.05
C SER A 270 -24.59 -23.34 -33.06
N ARG A 271 -23.35 -23.61 -33.43
CA ARG A 271 -23.02 -24.66 -34.40
C ARG A 271 -23.31 -25.96 -33.65
N ALA A 272 -24.53 -26.48 -33.82
CA ALA A 272 -24.94 -27.78 -33.33
C ALA A 272 -23.95 -28.82 -33.87
N ARG A 273 -22.95 -29.16 -33.04
CA ARG A 273 -21.93 -30.15 -33.36
C ARG A 273 -22.57 -31.52 -33.21
N PHE A 274 -23.23 -31.99 -34.27
CA PHE A 274 -23.48 -33.41 -34.46
C PHE A 274 -22.12 -34.12 -34.51
N LYS A 275 -21.77 -34.86 -33.45
CA LYS A 275 -20.67 -35.84 -33.48
C LYS A 275 -21.07 -36.96 -34.44
N ARG A 276 -20.58 -36.92 -35.68
CA ARG A 276 -20.44 -38.12 -36.51
C ARG A 276 -19.04 -38.68 -36.31
N TYR A 277 -18.99 -39.90 -35.78
CA TYR A 277 -17.86 -40.80 -35.93
C TYR A 277 -17.60 -41.05 -37.42
N ARG A 278 -16.39 -40.78 -37.90
CA ARG A 278 -15.75 -41.61 -38.93
C ARG A 278 -14.23 -41.43 -38.93
N SER A 279 -13.61 -42.57 -39.11
CA SER A 279 -12.21 -42.97 -39.15
C SER A 279 -11.32 -42.21 -40.15
N SER A 280 -10.05 -42.02 -39.77
CA SER A 280 -8.90 -41.74 -40.64
C SER A 280 -8.71 -42.85 -41.70
N PRO A 281 -7.94 -42.63 -42.80
CA PRO A 281 -6.47 -42.56 -42.72
C PRO A 281 -5.78 -41.49 -43.62
N GLU A 282 -4.55 -41.16 -43.20
CA GLU A 282 -3.32 -40.82 -43.96
C GLU A 282 -3.35 -39.80 -45.13
N ALA A 283 -2.51 -38.76 -45.02
CA ALA A 283 -1.26 -38.63 -45.81
C ALA A 283 -0.54 -37.27 -45.62
N ASN A 284 0.79 -37.39 -45.52
CA ASN A 284 1.90 -36.44 -45.66
C ASN A 284 1.70 -35.09 -46.40
N ALA A 285 2.31 -34.02 -45.87
CA ALA A 285 3.34 -33.21 -46.57
C ALA A 285 3.86 -32.03 -45.72
N THR A 286 5.14 -32.13 -45.35
CA THR A 286 6.29 -31.20 -45.51
C THR A 286 6.16 -29.66 -45.40
N SER A 287 7.18 -29.09 -44.73
CA SER A 287 7.77 -27.72 -44.82
C SER A 287 7.14 -26.67 -43.89
N SER A 288 7.85 -25.82 -43.14
CA SER A 288 9.19 -25.21 -43.31
C SER A 288 9.67 -24.56 -41.99
N ALA A 289 10.99 -24.36 -41.84
CA ALA A 289 11.69 -23.59 -40.79
C ALA A 289 11.58 -22.05 -41.00
N PRO A 290 12.41 -21.17 -40.37
CA PRO A 290 12.83 -21.02 -38.97
C PRO A 290 12.42 -19.65 -38.37
N ILE A 291 12.52 -19.52 -37.04
CA ILE A 291 12.27 -18.29 -36.27
C ILE A 291 13.56 -17.45 -36.21
N THR A 292 13.52 -16.23 -36.76
CA THR A 292 14.51 -15.17 -36.53
C THR A 292 14.00 -14.18 -35.49
N SER A 293 14.73 -14.01 -34.39
CA SER A 293 14.53 -13.00 -33.35
C SER A 293 15.23 -11.67 -33.68
N PRO A 294 14.65 -10.50 -33.37
CA PRO A 294 15.36 -9.21 -33.42
C PRO A 294 15.92 -8.77 -32.04
N PRO A 295 16.85 -7.79 -32.02
CA PRO A 295 17.72 -7.52 -30.87
C PRO A 295 17.24 -6.43 -29.92
N ARG A 296 17.81 -6.50 -28.72
CA ARG A 296 17.68 -5.67 -27.52
C ARG A 296 18.19 -4.22 -27.73
N PRO A 297 17.50 -3.16 -27.22
CA PRO A 297 18.08 -1.82 -27.16
C PRO A 297 18.86 -1.58 -25.86
N ARG A 298 19.99 -0.88 -26.03
CA ARG A 298 20.90 -0.36 -25.00
C ARG A 298 20.23 0.72 -24.15
N GLN A 299 20.41 0.64 -22.83
CA GLN A 299 20.05 1.71 -21.89
C GLN A 299 21.24 2.64 -21.66
N THR A 300 20.99 3.94 -21.80
CA THR A 300 21.85 5.06 -21.44
C THR A 300 21.71 5.38 -19.95
N ILE A 301 22.84 5.44 -19.25
CA ILE A 301 22.96 5.81 -17.82
C ILE A 301 22.99 7.34 -17.71
N ALA A 302 22.01 7.92 -17.02
CA ALA A 302 22.06 9.31 -16.56
C ALA A 302 22.49 9.36 -15.09
N LYS A 303 23.54 10.12 -14.81
CA LYS A 303 24.09 10.37 -13.46
C LYS A 303 23.26 11.44 -12.76
N GLY A 304 22.79 11.15 -11.54
CA GLY A 304 22.28 12.14 -10.60
C GLY A 304 22.73 11.73 -9.19
N SER A 305 23.70 12.48 -8.65
CA SER A 305 24.29 12.27 -7.33
C SER A 305 23.83 13.41 -6.43
N GLU A 306 23.05 13.12 -5.39
CA GLU A 306 22.79 14.06 -4.30
C GLU A 306 23.27 13.51 -2.96
N ASN A 307 24.02 14.37 -2.28
CA ASN A 307 24.73 14.15 -1.03
C ASN A 307 23.76 14.13 0.16
N VAL A 308 23.86 13.10 1.01
CA VAL A 308 23.34 13.13 2.38
C VAL A 308 24.51 12.96 3.35
N LYS A 309 24.95 14.07 3.96
CA LYS A 309 25.86 14.07 5.11
C LYS A 309 25.01 14.12 6.38
N ALA A 310 24.93 13.00 7.10
CA ALA A 310 24.47 12.96 8.49
C ALA A 310 25.65 12.57 9.37
N ALA A 311 26.05 13.48 10.26
CA ALA A 311 27.17 13.29 11.18
C ALA A 311 26.75 12.39 12.36
N SER A 312 27.43 11.26 12.52
CA SER A 312 27.39 10.42 13.72
C SER A 312 28.64 10.68 14.57
N HIS A 313 28.48 11.45 15.65
CA HIS A 313 29.52 11.56 16.67
C HIS A 313 29.38 10.42 17.67
N PHE A 314 30.13 9.34 17.48
CA PHE A 314 30.39 8.33 18.50
C PHE A 314 31.82 8.50 19.01
N SER A 315 31.98 8.61 20.32
CA SER A 315 33.27 8.57 21.01
C SER A 315 33.65 7.10 21.18
N SER A 316 34.67 6.63 20.47
CA SER A 316 35.18 5.26 20.58
C SER A 316 36.02 5.08 21.85
N SER A 317 35.92 3.88 22.44
CA SER A 317 36.73 3.39 23.56
C SER A 317 37.90 2.56 23.00
N PRO A 318 39.11 2.59 23.61
CA PRO A 318 40.32 1.97 23.05
C PRO A 318 40.28 0.44 22.86
N VAL A 319 39.28 -0.26 23.41
CA VAL A 319 39.07 -1.72 23.21
C VAL A 319 38.45 -2.02 21.84
N LEU A 320 37.61 -1.12 21.31
CA LEU A 320 36.97 -1.27 20.00
C LEU A 320 38.01 -1.22 18.86
N ASP A 321 39.04 -0.38 19.01
CA ASP A 321 40.06 -0.12 17.97
C ASP A 321 40.94 -1.33 17.63
N SER A 322 41.03 -2.34 18.51
CA SER A 322 41.76 -3.58 18.21
C SER A 322 40.91 -4.60 17.45
N LEU A 323 39.63 -4.70 17.81
CA LEU A 323 38.67 -5.61 17.17
C LEU A 323 38.37 -5.14 15.74
N ASP A 324 38.22 -3.84 15.55
CA ASP A 324 37.98 -3.25 14.24
C ASP A 324 39.16 -3.48 13.29
N ARG A 325 40.40 -3.39 13.77
CA ARG A 325 41.59 -3.69 12.94
C ARG A 325 41.61 -5.13 12.45
N ASP A 326 41.22 -6.06 13.29
CA ASP A 326 41.23 -7.48 12.96
C ASP A 326 40.10 -7.83 11.97
N ILE A 327 38.88 -7.34 12.23
CA ILE A 327 37.74 -7.44 11.28
C ILE A 327 38.14 -6.91 9.90
N MET A 328 38.90 -5.81 9.86
CA MET A 328 39.34 -5.18 8.61
C MET A 328 40.40 -5.96 7.85
N ALA A 329 41.26 -6.71 8.52
CA ALA A 329 42.20 -7.59 7.83
C ALA A 329 41.49 -8.62 6.94
N VAL A 330 40.32 -9.11 7.38
CA VAL A 330 39.51 -10.10 6.66
C VAL A 330 38.70 -9.46 5.51
N ALA A 331 38.23 -8.23 5.68
CA ALA A 331 37.51 -7.53 4.61
C ALA A 331 38.43 -6.99 3.50
N ARG A 332 39.73 -6.79 3.77
CA ARG A 332 40.69 -6.18 2.83
C ARG A 332 40.72 -6.79 1.41
N PRO A 333 40.63 -8.12 1.21
CA PRO A 333 40.61 -8.71 -0.14
C PRO A 333 39.38 -8.30 -0.98
N PHE A 334 38.29 -7.93 -0.32
CA PHE A 334 37.03 -7.51 -0.95
C PHE A 334 37.03 -6.04 -1.35
N LEU A 335 37.94 -5.22 -0.80
CA LEU A 335 38.04 -3.81 -1.12
C LEU A 335 38.78 -3.58 -2.45
N ALA A 336 38.35 -2.54 -3.16
CA ALA A 336 39.10 -1.97 -4.28
C ALA A 336 40.45 -1.44 -3.81
N ASP A 337 41.44 -1.38 -4.71
CA ASP A 337 42.82 -1.01 -4.32
C ASP A 337 42.92 0.38 -3.70
N GLU A 338 42.10 1.32 -4.18
CA GLU A 338 41.95 2.67 -3.63
C GLU A 338 41.42 2.71 -2.19
N ASP A 339 40.62 1.73 -1.78
CA ASP A 339 39.99 1.68 -0.46
C ASP A 339 40.85 0.92 0.59
N ARG A 340 41.90 0.18 0.16
CA ARG A 340 42.68 -0.70 1.04
C ARG A 340 43.61 0.04 2.02
N GLY A 341 43.99 1.27 1.69
CA GLY A 341 44.89 2.12 2.49
C GLY A 341 44.17 3.15 3.36
N VAL A 342 42.84 3.23 3.26
CA VAL A 342 42.02 4.23 3.93
C VAL A 342 41.63 3.74 5.33
N GLU A 343 41.76 4.58 6.35
CA GLU A 343 41.25 4.25 7.69
C GLU A 343 39.72 4.06 7.60
N PHE A 344 39.31 2.82 7.85
CA PHE A 344 37.96 2.32 7.55
C PHE A 344 36.87 3.07 8.31
N SER A 345 37.18 3.54 9.52
CA SER A 345 36.21 4.06 10.48
C SER A 345 35.65 5.45 10.12
N HIS A 346 36.35 6.25 9.30
CA HIS A 346 35.98 7.66 9.12
C HIS A 346 35.95 8.17 7.67
N SER A 347 36.67 7.55 6.73
CA SER A 347 36.81 8.09 5.36
C SER A 347 35.97 7.39 4.30
N LEU A 348 35.48 6.17 4.56
CA LEU A 348 34.65 5.45 3.60
C LEU A 348 33.18 5.89 3.70
N PRO A 349 32.42 5.84 2.60
CA PRO A 349 30.97 5.98 2.65
C PRO A 349 30.34 4.94 3.59
N ALA A 350 29.27 5.33 4.30
CA ALA A 350 28.62 4.48 5.31
C ALA A 350 28.26 3.07 4.80
N ALA A 351 27.77 2.95 3.56
CA ALA A 351 27.43 1.66 2.97
C ALA A 351 28.65 0.72 2.84
N LYS A 352 29.83 1.25 2.47
CA LYS A 352 31.08 0.49 2.42
C LYS A 352 31.53 0.09 3.82
N GLN A 353 31.40 0.99 4.79
CA GLN A 353 31.70 0.69 6.20
C GLN A 353 30.85 -0.48 6.74
N TYR A 354 29.53 -0.39 6.54
CA TYR A 354 28.61 -1.43 7.00
C TYR A 354 28.91 -2.78 6.34
N THR A 355 29.21 -2.77 5.03
CA THR A 355 29.50 -3.98 4.25
C THR A 355 30.82 -4.62 4.67
N GLY A 356 31.89 -3.84 4.87
CA GLY A 356 33.15 -4.40 5.35
C GLY A 356 33.04 -4.96 6.77
N HIS A 357 32.27 -4.31 7.66
CA HIS A 357 31.98 -4.84 9.00
C HIS A 357 31.18 -6.15 8.95
N LEU A 358 30.18 -6.26 8.05
CA LEU A 358 29.48 -7.52 7.77
C LEU A 358 30.48 -8.61 7.37
N ILE A 359 31.27 -8.37 6.33
CA ILE A 359 32.21 -9.36 5.75
C ILE A 359 33.22 -9.83 6.78
N GLY A 360 33.88 -8.88 7.45
CA GLY A 360 34.89 -9.20 8.45
C GLY A 360 34.32 -10.01 9.62
N THR A 361 33.05 -9.82 9.96
CA THR A 361 32.37 -10.56 11.04
C THR A 361 31.91 -11.95 10.59
N VAL A 362 31.13 -12.04 9.50
CA VAL A 362 30.50 -13.32 9.09
C VAL A 362 31.48 -14.33 8.55
N LEU A 363 32.57 -13.91 7.89
CA LEU A 363 33.60 -14.83 7.40
C LEU A 363 34.34 -15.53 8.55
N ARG A 364 34.44 -14.86 9.71
CA ARG A 364 34.98 -15.42 10.95
C ARG A 364 33.98 -16.29 11.72
N ARG A 365 32.75 -16.43 11.22
CA ARG A 365 31.64 -17.11 11.89
C ARG A 365 31.25 -16.47 13.23
N ASN A 366 31.51 -15.18 13.37
CA ASN A 366 31.04 -14.40 14.51
C ASN A 366 29.64 -13.84 14.22
N MET A 367 28.90 -13.53 15.30
CA MET A 367 27.63 -12.82 15.23
C MET A 367 27.87 -11.32 15.15
N LEU A 368 27.03 -10.61 14.40
CA LEU A 368 27.06 -9.15 14.38
C LEU A 368 26.54 -8.62 15.73
N SER A 369 27.18 -7.58 16.26
CA SER A 369 26.67 -6.92 17.46
C SER A 369 25.34 -6.24 17.16
N GLU A 370 24.34 -6.44 18.02
CA GLU A 370 23.03 -5.77 17.95
C GLU A 370 23.15 -4.24 17.98
N ALA A 371 24.21 -3.72 18.60
CA ALA A 371 24.50 -2.29 18.66
C ALA A 371 25.02 -1.72 17.33
N SER A 372 25.45 -2.58 16.40
CA SER A 372 26.03 -2.14 15.13
C SER A 372 24.97 -1.74 14.11
N SER A 373 25.29 -0.73 13.30
CA SER A 373 24.42 -0.34 12.17
C SER A 373 24.34 -1.43 11.10
N SER A 374 25.39 -2.25 10.94
CA SER A 374 25.38 -3.39 10.01
C SER A 374 24.27 -4.40 10.35
N TRP A 375 24.07 -4.69 11.64
CA TRP A 375 23.04 -5.61 12.11
C TRP A 375 21.63 -5.18 11.64
N TYR A 376 21.33 -3.89 11.76
CA TYR A 376 20.09 -3.32 11.23
C TYR A 376 20.05 -3.33 9.69
N HIS A 377 21.08 -2.79 9.02
CA HIS A 377 21.04 -2.56 7.57
C HIS A 377 20.96 -3.85 6.74
N PHE A 378 21.56 -4.93 7.24
CA PHE A 378 21.53 -6.26 6.61
C PHE A 378 20.37 -7.15 7.09
N GLY A 379 19.47 -6.61 7.91
CA GLY A 379 18.21 -7.25 8.28
C GLY A 379 18.32 -8.30 9.39
N PHE A 380 19.45 -8.42 10.09
CA PHE A 380 19.56 -9.32 11.24
C PHE A 380 18.54 -8.98 12.34
N VAL A 381 18.09 -7.72 12.39
CA VAL A 381 16.99 -7.25 13.25
C VAL A 381 15.65 -7.97 13.04
N THR A 382 15.45 -8.64 11.91
CA THR A 382 14.23 -9.41 11.67
C THR A 382 14.28 -10.83 12.22
N ALA A 383 15.43 -11.28 12.74
CA ALA A 383 15.57 -12.61 13.32
C ALA A 383 14.77 -12.74 14.61
N LYS A 384 14.01 -13.82 14.74
CA LYS A 384 13.19 -14.13 15.92
C LYS A 384 14.03 -14.55 17.11
N ASP A 385 15.10 -15.28 16.84
CA ASP A 385 16.03 -15.83 17.82
C ASP A 385 17.46 -15.86 17.26
N GLU A 386 18.42 -16.22 18.13
CA GLU A 386 19.84 -16.29 17.79
C GLU A 386 20.13 -17.37 16.73
N ASP A 387 19.33 -18.44 16.67
CA ASP A 387 19.52 -19.51 15.70
C ASP A 387 19.14 -19.06 14.29
N GLU A 388 18.02 -18.34 14.14
CA GLU A 388 17.64 -17.68 12.89
C GLU A 388 18.69 -16.64 12.49
N GLU A 389 19.16 -15.83 13.43
CA GLU A 389 20.22 -14.85 13.19
C GLU A 389 21.50 -15.52 12.66
N ARG A 390 21.88 -16.67 13.24
CA ARG A 390 23.05 -17.44 12.81
C ARG A 390 22.86 -18.03 11.41
N ARG A 391 21.66 -18.49 11.07
CA ARG A 391 21.34 -18.95 9.71
C ARG A 391 21.42 -17.81 8.69
N ILE A 392 20.90 -16.62 9.01
CA ILE A 392 21.03 -15.42 8.17
C ILE A 392 22.51 -15.09 7.94
N GLY A 393 23.33 -15.11 9.00
CA GLY A 393 24.78 -14.94 8.90
C GLY A 393 25.44 -16.00 8.00
N GLY A 394 24.97 -17.25 8.10
CA GLY A 394 25.38 -18.36 7.22
C GLY A 394 25.11 -18.07 5.75
N TYR A 395 23.94 -17.56 5.40
CA TYR A 395 23.60 -17.16 4.02
C TYR A 395 24.53 -16.08 3.47
N TYR A 396 24.78 -15.01 4.25
CA TYR A 396 25.75 -13.98 3.84
C TYR A 396 27.16 -14.55 3.69
N ARG A 397 27.57 -15.45 4.60
CA ARG A 397 28.88 -16.10 4.53
C ARG A 397 29.03 -16.98 3.28
N GLU A 398 28.04 -17.80 2.97
CA GLU A 398 28.06 -18.65 1.78
C GLU A 398 28.06 -17.82 0.49
N LEU A 399 27.28 -16.73 0.45
CA LEU A 399 27.32 -15.77 -0.65
C LEU A 399 28.74 -15.21 -0.87
N LEU A 400 29.44 -14.86 0.20
CA LEU A 400 30.79 -14.28 0.14
C LEU A 400 31.88 -15.29 -0.22
N ILE A 401 31.79 -16.53 0.28
CA ILE A 401 32.79 -17.58 0.02
C ILE A 401 32.67 -18.12 -1.40
N ASN A 402 31.45 -18.30 -1.90
CA ASN A 402 31.20 -18.84 -3.24
C ASN A 402 31.30 -17.76 -4.33
N ALA A 403 31.54 -16.50 -3.97
CA ALA A 403 31.74 -15.41 -4.91
C ALA A 403 33.04 -15.61 -5.71
N LYS A 404 32.90 -15.74 -7.03
CA LYS A 404 34.05 -15.88 -7.95
C LYS A 404 34.99 -14.68 -7.94
N ARG A 405 34.48 -13.49 -7.60
CA ARG A 405 35.21 -12.22 -7.59
C ARG A 405 34.88 -11.46 -6.30
N PRO A 406 35.74 -11.52 -5.27
CA PRO A 406 35.52 -10.86 -3.97
C PRO A 406 35.17 -9.36 -4.09
N GLN A 407 35.88 -8.62 -4.95
CA GLN A 407 35.62 -7.19 -5.15
C GLN A 407 34.28 -6.93 -5.84
N ALA A 408 33.88 -7.78 -6.78
CA ALA A 408 32.60 -7.62 -7.47
C ALA A 408 31.43 -7.87 -6.50
N ILE A 409 31.48 -8.93 -5.69
CA ILE A 409 30.41 -9.19 -4.72
C ILE A 409 30.34 -8.10 -3.64
N PHE A 410 31.47 -7.53 -3.25
CA PHE A 410 31.51 -6.39 -2.34
C PHE A 410 30.73 -5.20 -2.91
N GLU A 411 31.07 -4.80 -4.13
CA GLU A 411 30.40 -3.70 -4.81
C GLU A 411 28.93 -4.04 -5.10
N ASP A 412 28.58 -5.28 -5.42
CA ASP A 412 27.20 -5.71 -5.59
C ASP A 412 26.39 -5.57 -4.28
N ILE A 413 26.99 -5.92 -3.13
CA ILE A 413 26.35 -5.77 -1.82
C ILE A 413 26.22 -4.28 -1.43
N VAL A 414 27.28 -3.48 -1.62
CA VAL A 414 27.24 -2.03 -1.39
C VAL A 414 26.18 -1.38 -2.29
N THR A 415 26.20 -1.69 -3.57
CA THR A 415 25.21 -1.25 -4.55
C THR A 415 23.82 -1.72 -4.15
N GLY A 416 23.68 -2.96 -3.70
CA GLY A 416 22.43 -3.52 -3.21
C GLY A 416 21.90 -2.81 -1.97
N LEU A 417 22.78 -2.37 -1.07
CA LEU A 417 22.42 -1.61 0.12
C LEU A 417 21.95 -0.19 -0.23
N VAL A 418 22.60 0.46 -1.20
CA VAL A 418 22.23 1.81 -1.69
C VAL A 418 20.98 1.77 -2.57
N ASN A 419 20.94 0.85 -3.54
CA ASN A 419 19.89 0.71 -4.56
C ASN A 419 18.78 -0.26 -4.17
N LYS A 420 18.78 -0.77 -2.92
CA LYS A 420 17.64 -1.47 -2.31
C LYS A 420 17.36 -2.83 -2.98
N ALA A 421 18.44 -3.57 -3.20
CA ALA A 421 18.46 -4.78 -4.01
C ALA A 421 19.30 -5.90 -3.39
N ILE A 422 19.56 -5.89 -2.07
CA ILE A 422 20.32 -6.99 -1.43
C ILE A 422 19.64 -8.33 -1.67
N GLY A 423 18.29 -8.39 -1.63
CA GLY A 423 17.56 -9.59 -2.01
C GLY A 423 17.83 -10.04 -3.45
N ALA A 424 17.99 -9.11 -4.38
CA ALA A 424 18.36 -9.42 -5.76
C ALA A 424 19.80 -9.90 -5.89
N VAL A 425 20.72 -9.45 -5.02
CA VAL A 425 22.10 -9.98 -4.95
C VAL A 425 22.08 -11.46 -4.57
N PHE A 426 21.27 -11.86 -3.58
CA PHE A 426 21.08 -13.28 -3.25
C PHE A 426 20.55 -14.07 -4.45
N GLU A 427 19.52 -13.57 -5.12
CA GLU A 427 18.92 -14.26 -6.28
C GLU A 427 19.89 -14.41 -7.46
N ALA A 428 20.61 -13.34 -7.80
CA ALA A 428 21.59 -13.36 -8.89
C ALA A 428 22.73 -14.37 -8.64
N ASN A 429 22.98 -14.71 -7.37
CA ASN A 429 23.97 -15.69 -6.97
C ASN A 429 23.37 -17.08 -6.63
N GLY A 430 22.10 -17.33 -6.97
CA GLY A 430 21.46 -18.64 -6.83
C GLY A 430 20.89 -18.96 -5.45
N TYR A 431 20.77 -17.98 -4.56
CA TYR A 431 20.29 -18.16 -3.19
C TYR A 431 18.81 -17.76 -3.00
N ALA A 432 17.98 -17.81 -4.05
CA ALA A 432 16.58 -17.36 -4.01
C ALA A 432 15.72 -18.07 -2.93
N SER A 433 16.11 -19.26 -2.48
CA SER A 433 15.46 -20.00 -1.39
C SER A 433 15.41 -19.25 -0.06
N PHE A 434 16.28 -18.25 0.15
CA PHE A 434 16.27 -17.44 1.36
C PHE A 434 14.90 -16.74 1.57
N ARG A 435 14.16 -16.43 0.49
CA ARG A 435 12.85 -15.77 0.58
C ARG A 435 11.79 -16.66 1.22
N THR A 436 11.84 -17.96 0.94
CA THR A 436 10.93 -18.93 1.54
C THR A 436 11.32 -19.27 2.97
N GLU A 437 12.62 -19.23 3.28
CA GLU A 437 13.11 -19.53 4.63
C GLU A 437 12.94 -18.34 5.58
N PHE A 438 13.15 -17.11 5.10
CA PHE A 438 13.09 -15.87 5.88
C PHE A 438 12.19 -14.82 5.21
N PRO A 439 10.86 -15.00 5.21
CA PRO A 439 9.94 -14.10 4.52
C PRO A 439 10.01 -12.67 5.06
N THR A 440 10.15 -12.50 6.37
CA THR A 440 10.27 -11.17 7.02
C THR A 440 11.56 -10.46 6.61
N LEU A 441 12.68 -11.19 6.56
CA LEU A 441 13.96 -10.66 6.08
C LEU A 441 13.85 -10.25 4.61
N ALA A 442 13.24 -11.09 3.76
CA ALA A 442 13.05 -10.79 2.36
C ALA A 442 12.22 -9.52 2.16
N GLN A 443 11.14 -9.34 2.93
CA GLN A 443 10.36 -8.10 2.94
C GLN A 443 11.21 -6.90 3.37
N PHE A 444 11.99 -7.03 4.45
CA PHE A 444 12.85 -5.96 4.96
C PHE A 444 13.93 -5.54 3.95
N LEU A 445 14.58 -6.50 3.30
CA LEU A 445 15.65 -6.23 2.33
C LEU A 445 15.11 -5.71 0.98
N SER A 446 13.84 -5.97 0.67
CA SER A 446 13.18 -5.45 -0.53
C SER A 446 12.64 -4.03 -0.31
N ALA A 447 12.38 -3.64 0.94
CA ALA A 447 11.88 -2.30 1.28
C ALA A 447 13.01 -1.26 1.21
N PRO A 448 12.80 -0.12 0.53
CA PRO A 448 13.75 0.98 0.53
C PRO A 448 13.90 1.56 1.95
N PRO A 449 15.08 2.09 2.35
CA PRO A 449 15.29 2.63 3.70
C PRO A 449 14.16 3.53 4.19
N HIS A 450 13.67 4.46 3.37
CA HIS A 450 12.60 5.39 3.75
C HIS A 450 11.20 4.78 3.90
N GLU A 451 10.97 3.56 3.43
CA GLU A 451 9.72 2.81 3.64
C GLU A 451 9.90 1.67 4.66
N ARG A 452 11.10 1.53 5.25
CA ARG A 452 11.31 0.49 6.26
C ARG A 452 10.49 0.82 7.51
N PRO A 453 9.75 -0.16 8.07
CA PRO A 453 9.05 0.03 9.33
C PRO A 453 10.02 0.44 10.45
N THR A 454 9.72 1.54 11.14
CA THR A 454 10.52 2.03 12.27
C THR A 454 10.43 1.13 13.49
N VAL A 455 9.49 0.16 13.51
CA VAL A 455 9.47 -0.89 14.53
C VAL A 455 10.74 -1.71 14.58
N TRP A 456 11.48 -1.82 13.46
CA TRP A 456 12.76 -2.51 13.47
C TRP A 456 13.81 -1.72 14.26
N HIS A 457 13.78 -0.38 14.22
CA HIS A 457 14.59 0.44 15.13
C HIS A 457 14.16 0.24 16.58
N MET A 458 12.86 0.04 16.84
CA MET A 458 12.36 -0.26 18.18
C MET A 458 12.92 -1.60 18.68
N VAL A 459 12.86 -2.66 17.86
CA VAL A 459 13.42 -3.98 18.20
C VAL A 459 14.90 -3.84 18.53
N GLN A 460 15.69 -3.18 17.68
CA GLN A 460 17.11 -2.93 17.95
C GLN A 460 17.31 -2.16 19.26
N TYR A 461 16.55 -1.09 19.49
CA TYR A 461 16.68 -0.23 20.66
C TYR A 461 16.37 -0.96 21.98
N LEU A 462 15.46 -1.93 21.96
CA LEU A 462 15.11 -2.74 23.12
C LEU A 462 16.14 -3.83 23.41
N ARG A 463 16.79 -4.40 22.39
CA ARG A 463 17.82 -5.44 22.57
C ARG A 463 19.16 -4.87 23.03
N VAL A 464 19.55 -3.68 22.53
CA VAL A 464 20.79 -3.03 22.94
C VAL A 464 20.70 -2.50 24.37
N ALA A 465 21.37 -3.19 25.30
CA ALA A 465 21.53 -2.75 26.68
C ALA A 465 22.32 -1.43 26.78
N GLY A 466 21.93 -0.56 27.71
CA GLY A 466 22.65 0.70 28.00
C GLY A 466 22.49 1.81 26.95
N ARG A 467 21.78 1.58 25.84
CA ARG A 467 21.45 2.68 24.91
C ARG A 467 20.36 3.57 25.52
N GLU A 468 20.77 4.75 25.95
CA GLU A 468 19.89 5.72 26.62
C GLU A 468 19.11 6.59 25.63
N GLU A 469 19.71 6.91 24.48
CA GLU A 469 19.14 7.85 23.51
C GLU A 469 18.45 7.10 22.36
N PRO A 470 17.12 7.24 22.21
CA PRO A 470 16.39 6.67 21.07
C PRO A 470 16.71 7.44 19.80
N VAL A 471 16.67 6.75 18.65
CA VAL A 471 16.81 7.41 17.35
C VAL A 471 15.63 8.36 17.09
N PRO A 472 15.78 9.41 16.27
CA PRO A 472 14.72 10.40 16.05
C PRO A 472 13.39 9.81 15.60
N SER A 473 13.40 8.77 14.76
CA SER A 473 12.19 8.08 14.32
C SER A 473 11.43 7.44 15.48
N LEU A 474 12.11 6.90 16.50
CA LEU A 474 11.43 6.34 17.68
C LEU A 474 10.78 7.42 18.56
N LYS A 475 11.37 8.63 18.60
CA LYS A 475 10.77 9.76 19.32
C LYS A 475 9.46 10.21 18.67
N ARG A 476 9.46 10.32 17.35
CA ARG A 476 8.30 10.64 16.52
C ARG A 476 7.22 9.57 16.63
N ASP A 477 7.61 8.32 16.43
CA ASP A 477 6.68 7.22 16.12
C ASP A 477 6.15 6.50 17.36
N TYR A 478 6.97 6.43 18.40
CA TYR A 478 6.70 5.60 19.59
C TYR A 478 6.69 6.40 20.88
N GLY A 479 6.58 7.73 20.78
CA GLY A 479 6.30 8.62 21.91
C GLY A 479 7.45 8.84 22.88
N PHE A 480 8.69 8.45 22.55
CA PHE A 480 9.86 8.76 23.38
C PHE A 480 10.11 10.27 23.53
N GLN A 481 9.56 11.11 22.62
CA GLN A 481 9.59 12.57 22.78
C GLN A 481 8.89 13.06 24.06
N PHE A 482 7.96 12.28 24.62
CA PHE A 482 7.20 12.64 25.83
C PHE A 482 7.90 12.22 27.12
N CYS A 483 9.05 11.53 27.04
CA CYS A 483 9.86 11.15 28.19
C CYS A 483 10.66 12.36 28.71
N LYS A 484 10.50 12.69 29.98
CA LYS A 484 11.15 13.84 30.64
C LYS A 484 12.45 13.51 31.36
N ASN A 485 12.69 12.22 31.63
CA ASN A 485 13.87 11.73 32.32
C ASN A 485 14.17 10.28 31.89
N HIS A 486 15.32 9.76 32.32
CA HIS A 486 15.78 8.43 31.96
C HIS A 486 14.84 7.32 32.49
N ASP A 487 14.25 7.50 33.68
CA ASP A 487 13.31 6.53 34.25
C ASP A 487 12.07 6.36 33.38
N GLU A 488 11.55 7.45 32.81
CA GLU A 488 10.42 7.40 31.86
C GLU A 488 10.80 6.68 30.56
N ILE A 489 12.05 6.81 30.09
CA ILE A 489 12.55 6.03 28.94
C ILE A 489 12.56 4.54 29.28
N LEU A 490 13.09 4.17 30.44
CA LEU A 490 13.14 2.77 30.89
C LEU A 490 11.72 2.19 31.05
N GLN A 491 10.79 2.97 31.59
CA GLN A 491 9.38 2.58 31.68
C GLN A 491 8.77 2.34 30.30
N LEU A 492 9.00 3.24 29.35
CA LEU A 492 8.47 3.11 27.99
C LEU A 492 9.11 1.92 27.24
N LYS A 493 10.43 1.70 27.39
CA LYS A 493 11.09 0.48 26.91
C LYS A 493 10.41 -0.75 27.50
N GLY A 494 10.16 -0.78 28.81
CA GLY A 494 9.46 -1.87 29.48
C GLY A 494 8.04 -2.13 28.95
N ILE A 495 7.30 -1.07 28.58
CA ILE A 495 5.98 -1.21 27.94
C ILE A 495 6.13 -1.89 26.57
N TYR A 496 7.00 -1.39 25.69
CA TYR A 496 7.17 -1.97 24.35
C TYR A 496 7.77 -3.38 24.37
N THR A 497 8.67 -3.69 25.31
CA THR A 497 9.16 -5.06 25.53
C THR A 497 8.00 -6.01 25.86
N ARG A 498 7.08 -5.61 26.74
CA ARG A 498 5.90 -6.44 27.06
C ARG A 498 4.91 -6.57 25.90
N ILE A 499 4.79 -5.54 25.05
CA ILE A 499 3.96 -5.59 23.84
C ILE A 499 4.54 -6.59 22.84
N LEU A 500 5.83 -6.44 22.51
CA LEU A 500 6.52 -7.29 21.53
C LEU A 500 6.71 -8.73 22.00
N ALA A 501 6.61 -9.01 23.31
CA ALA A 501 6.52 -10.37 23.82
C ALA A 501 5.20 -11.08 23.47
N LYS A 502 4.18 -10.35 22.98
CA LYS A 502 2.82 -10.84 22.72
C LYS A 502 2.33 -10.61 21.28
N CYS A 503 3.17 -10.06 20.41
CA CYS A 503 2.81 -9.78 19.02
C CYS A 503 4.03 -9.76 18.11
N GLU A 504 3.78 -9.82 16.80
CA GLU A 504 4.84 -9.62 15.82
C GLU A 504 5.19 -8.11 15.74
N PRO A 505 6.44 -7.74 15.43
CA PRO A 505 6.83 -6.34 15.28
C PRO A 505 5.97 -5.57 14.27
N LEU A 506 5.58 -6.21 13.16
CA LEU A 506 4.75 -5.56 12.14
C LEU A 506 3.33 -5.24 12.63
N ASP A 507 2.80 -5.97 13.62
CA ASP A 507 1.51 -5.61 14.24
C ASP A 507 1.62 -4.28 15.01
N LEU A 508 2.72 -4.11 15.75
CA LEU A 508 3.02 -2.88 16.48
C LEU A 508 3.29 -1.71 15.51
N HIS A 509 3.95 -1.96 14.39
CA HIS A 509 4.07 -0.97 13.31
C HIS A 509 2.68 -0.55 12.79
N GLY A 510 1.77 -1.50 12.57
CA GLY A 510 0.38 -1.21 12.22
C GLY A 510 -0.30 -0.29 13.23
N ALA A 511 -0.18 -0.56 14.53
CA ALA A 511 -0.72 0.32 15.56
C ALA A 511 -0.10 1.73 15.54
N CYS A 512 1.21 1.81 15.27
CA CYS A 512 1.94 3.07 15.16
C CYS A 512 1.42 3.94 14.01
N ILE A 513 1.31 3.40 12.80
CA ILE A 513 0.89 4.17 11.61
C ILE A 513 -0.55 4.70 11.70
N PHE A 514 -1.35 4.16 12.62
CA PHE A 514 -2.72 4.62 12.88
C PHE A 514 -2.87 5.45 14.15
N GLY A 515 -1.79 5.71 14.89
CA GLY A 515 -1.87 6.47 16.15
C GLY A 515 -2.55 5.74 17.30
N ARG A 516 -2.57 4.40 17.27
CA ARG A 516 -3.37 3.53 18.17
C ARG A 516 -2.52 2.69 19.13
N LEU A 517 -1.35 3.21 19.50
CA LEU A 517 -0.40 2.50 20.37
C LEU A 517 -1.01 2.19 21.75
N ALA A 518 -1.80 3.10 22.30
CA ALA A 518 -2.47 2.93 23.60
C ALA A 518 -3.51 1.80 23.58
N GLU A 519 -4.38 1.79 22.57
CA GLU A 519 -5.38 0.74 22.37
C GLU A 519 -4.71 -0.61 22.10
N PHE A 520 -3.66 -0.63 21.28
CA PHE A 520 -2.93 -1.84 20.97
C PHE A 520 -2.26 -2.44 22.22
N ALA A 521 -1.68 -1.61 23.08
CA ALA A 521 -1.15 -2.07 24.37
C ALA A 521 -2.24 -2.71 25.24
N ARG A 522 -3.43 -2.08 25.32
CA ARG A 522 -4.60 -2.63 26.03
C ARG A 522 -5.05 -3.97 25.42
N GLN A 523 -5.15 -4.05 24.09
CA GLN A 523 -5.54 -5.25 23.37
C GLN A 523 -4.60 -6.42 23.65
N LYS A 524 -3.29 -6.16 23.76
CA LYS A 524 -2.28 -7.16 24.16
C LYS A 524 -2.23 -7.38 25.68
N SER A 525 -3.20 -6.87 26.44
CA SER A 525 -3.26 -6.97 27.90
C SER A 525 -1.95 -6.51 28.56
N VAL A 526 -1.36 -5.43 28.04
CA VAL A 526 -0.22 -4.75 28.65
C VAL A 526 -0.76 -3.60 29.47
N TYR A 527 -0.66 -3.73 30.79
CA TYR A 527 -1.07 -2.66 31.70
C TYR A 527 -0.15 -1.45 31.54
N VAL A 528 -0.77 -0.28 31.36
CA VAL A 528 -0.12 1.02 31.26
C VAL A 528 -0.82 1.94 32.25
N GLU A 529 -0.07 2.42 33.24
CA GLU A 529 -0.57 3.36 34.24
C GLU A 529 -1.14 4.61 33.54
N HIS A 530 -2.21 5.18 34.10
CA HIS A 530 -2.91 6.31 33.50
C HIS A 530 -1.97 7.49 33.15
N LYS A 531 -1.05 7.84 34.07
CA LYS A 531 -0.05 8.90 33.86
C LYS A 531 0.95 8.63 32.73
N ASN A 532 1.11 7.37 32.34
CA ASN A 532 2.05 6.90 31.33
C ASN A 532 1.39 6.72 29.95
N ARG A 533 0.06 6.86 29.84
CA ARG A 533 -0.65 6.80 28.55
C ARG A 533 -0.15 7.84 27.54
N ARG A 534 0.33 8.99 28.03
CA ARG A 534 0.94 10.04 27.20
C ARG A 534 2.14 9.54 26.37
N PHE A 535 2.79 8.46 26.77
CA PHE A 535 3.92 7.89 26.03
C PHE A 535 3.49 7.09 24.79
N LEU A 536 2.21 6.73 24.69
CA LEU A 536 1.66 5.94 23.60
C LEU A 536 0.90 6.84 22.60
N VAL A 537 1.36 8.08 22.49
CA VAL A 537 0.94 9.06 21.50
C VAL A 537 2.12 9.29 20.55
N ASN A 538 1.82 9.56 19.28
CA ASN A 538 2.81 9.85 18.25
C ASN A 538 2.34 10.99 17.35
N ASP A 539 3.12 11.34 16.34
CA ASP A 539 2.85 12.46 15.44
C ASP A 539 1.75 12.16 14.39
N TYR A 540 0.97 11.09 14.55
CA TYR A 540 -0.19 10.80 13.70
C TYR A 540 -1.17 12.01 13.69
N PRO A 541 -1.72 12.43 12.54
CA PRO A 541 -1.84 11.72 11.26
C PRO A 541 -0.75 11.98 10.22
N ASN A 542 0.45 12.41 10.63
CA ASN A 542 1.56 12.60 9.68
C ASN A 542 1.87 11.30 8.91
N SER A 543 1.80 11.35 7.57
CA SER A 543 2.02 10.21 6.66
C SER A 543 3.39 9.56 6.79
N SER A 544 4.37 10.30 7.34
CA SER A 544 5.71 9.80 7.58
C SER A 544 5.83 8.87 8.80
N VAL A 545 4.84 8.85 9.69
CA VAL A 545 4.85 8.06 10.93
C VAL A 545 4.97 6.56 10.61
N GLY A 546 5.83 5.88 11.36
CA GLY A 546 6.07 4.44 11.22
C GLY A 546 7.07 4.07 10.13
N PHE A 547 7.54 5.01 9.33
CA PHE A 547 8.48 4.76 8.22
C PHE A 547 9.81 5.49 8.42
N ASP A 548 10.93 4.84 8.14
CA ASP A 548 12.30 5.35 8.40
C ASP A 548 12.75 6.39 7.35
N ASN A 549 11.88 7.37 7.08
CA ASN A 549 12.14 8.51 6.23
C ASN A 549 12.66 9.70 7.06
N GLY A 550 13.31 10.66 6.38
CA GLY A 550 13.77 11.89 7.01
C GLY A 550 12.66 12.90 7.33
N GLU A 551 11.44 12.64 6.88
CA GLU A 551 10.33 13.59 6.93
C GLU A 551 9.78 13.73 8.35
N GLY A 552 9.53 14.97 8.78
CA GLY A 552 9.06 15.26 10.13
C GLY A 552 10.07 15.02 11.26
N LEU A 553 11.30 14.54 10.97
CA LEU A 553 12.31 14.24 11.99
C LEU A 553 13.03 15.46 12.55
N GLU A 554 12.92 16.64 11.92
CA GLU A 554 13.67 17.84 12.31
C GLU A 554 13.50 18.21 13.79
N ARG A 555 12.29 18.03 14.34
CA ARG A 555 11.98 18.31 15.75
C ARG A 555 12.53 17.25 16.72
N HIS A 556 12.88 16.07 16.20
CA HIS A 556 13.25 14.88 16.97
C HIS A 556 14.76 14.60 16.96
N ARG A 557 15.54 15.37 16.19
CA ARG A 557 17.00 15.19 16.08
C ARG A 557 17.76 15.59 17.34
N PHE A 558 17.20 16.48 18.16
CA PHE A 558 17.86 16.95 19.37
C PHE A 558 17.87 15.87 20.46
N PRO A 559 18.94 15.75 21.26
CA PRO A 559 18.98 14.86 22.42
C PRO A 559 17.80 15.11 23.37
N LEU A 560 17.22 14.06 23.94
CA LEU A 560 16.10 14.20 24.89
C LEU A 560 16.49 15.02 26.11
N PHE A 561 17.71 14.84 26.60
CA PHE A 561 18.24 15.55 27.75
C PHE A 561 19.43 16.40 27.33
N LYS A 562 19.41 17.68 27.71
CA LYS A 562 20.58 18.54 27.61
C LYS A 562 21.67 17.90 28.49
N ARG A 563 22.82 17.55 27.91
CA ARG A 563 23.97 17.11 28.70
C ARG A 563 24.29 18.23 29.68
N SER A 564 24.16 17.94 30.98
CA SER A 564 24.65 18.86 32.00
C SER A 564 26.14 18.98 31.78
N THR A 565 26.58 20.09 31.17
CA THR A 565 27.98 20.44 31.14
C THR A 565 28.36 20.77 32.58
N LYS A 566 28.80 19.76 33.32
CA LYS A 566 29.54 19.96 34.56
C LYS A 566 30.77 20.80 34.15
N ARG A 567 30.73 22.09 34.45
CA ARG A 567 31.90 22.95 34.46
C ARG A 567 32.67 22.71 35.74
#